data_AF-A0A7V9UTS6-F1
#
_entry.id   AF-A0A7V9UTS6-F1
#
_cell.length_a   1.000
_cell.length_b   1.000
_cell.length_c   1.000
_cell.angle_alpha   90.00
_cell.angle_beta   90.00
_cell.angle_gamma   90.00
#
_symmetry.space_group_name_H-M   'P 1'
#
loop_
_entity.id
_entity.type
_entity.pdbx_description
1 polymer ?
#
loop_
_entity_poly.entity_id
_entity_poly.type
_entity_poly.pdbx_seq_one_letter_code
_entity_poly.pdbx_strand_id
1 'polypeptide(L)'
;AKYYYVPIVLSGFVLYAIGGWSMVLWGVFARVVFGWHSTWLVNSATHFWGTRRFETNDDSTNNWYVALLTFGEGWHNNHHAFPTSARHGLKWYQFDMNWLMIRVFEKLGWAKQIRIFDTEKPSAELKRAV
;
A
#
# COMPACT_ATOMS: atom_id res chain seq x y z
N ALA A 1 11.62 17.42 8.53
CA ALA A 1 11.72 18.48 7.51
C ALA A 1 11.00 19.73 8.01
N LYS A 2 11.65 20.90 8.08
CA LYS A 2 11.09 22.13 8.68
C LYS A 2 9.91 22.74 7.89
N TYR A 3 9.72 22.35 6.63
CA TYR A 3 8.79 22.98 5.67
C TYR A 3 7.78 22.01 5.05
N TYR A 4 7.41 20.92 5.74
CA TYR A 4 6.50 19.90 5.20
C TYR A 4 5.10 20.43 4.87
N TYR A 5 4.67 21.54 5.48
CA TYR A 5 3.37 22.16 5.23
C TYR A 5 3.38 23.09 4.01
N VAL A 6 4.56 23.47 3.49
CA VAL A 6 4.65 24.41 2.36
C VAL A 6 3.93 23.90 1.10
N PRO A 7 4.12 22.63 0.66
CA PRO A 7 3.42 22.13 -0.53
C PRO A 7 1.90 22.14 -0.40
N ILE A 8 1.35 21.77 0.76
CA ILE A 8 -0.11 21.72 0.95
C ILE A 8 -0.72 23.13 1.00
N VAL A 9 -0.04 24.08 1.64
CA VAL A 9 -0.49 25.49 1.69
C VAL A 9 -0.44 26.12 0.30
N LEU A 10 0.67 25.95 -0.43
CA LEU A 10 0.79 26.45 -1.80
C LEU A 10 -0.27 25.82 -2.73
N SER A 11 -0.49 24.51 -2.64
CA SER A 11 -1.52 23.82 -3.41
C SER A 11 -2.92 24.36 -3.09
N GLY A 12 -3.19 24.68 -1.82
CA GLY A 12 -4.44 25.31 -1.41
C GLY A 12 -4.68 26.66 -2.08
N PHE A 13 -3.67 27.54 -2.11
CA PHE A 13 -3.78 28.82 -2.80
C PHE A 13 -3.97 28.67 -4.31
N VAL A 14 -3.25 27.74 -4.95
CA VAL A 14 -3.40 27.46 -6.39
C VAL A 14 -4.81 26.95 -6.69
N LEU A 15 -5.31 25.98 -5.92
CA LEU A 15 -6.66 25.43 -6.09
C LEU A 15 -7.74 26.50 -5.86
N TYR A 16 -7.54 27.37 -4.87
CA TYR A 16 -8.43 28.50 -4.63
C TYR A 16 -8.47 29.46 -5.83
N ALA A 17 -7.30 29.78 -6.41
CA ALA A 17 -7.23 30.63 -7.59
C ALA A 17 -7.93 30.01 -8.82
N ILE A 18 -7.92 28.68 -8.96
CA ILE A 18 -8.53 27.96 -10.09
C ILE A 18 -10.05 27.86 -9.95
N GLY A 19 -10.58 27.58 -8.76
CA GLY A 19 -12.01 27.26 -8.59
C GLY A 19 -12.58 27.55 -7.21
N GLY A 20 -11.93 28.44 -6.46
CA GLY A 20 -12.37 28.89 -5.15
C GLY A 20 -12.39 27.80 -4.08
N TRP A 21 -13.22 28.01 -3.05
CA TRP A 21 -13.28 27.11 -1.90
C TRP A 21 -13.69 25.68 -2.23
N SER A 22 -14.49 25.46 -3.28
CA SER A 22 -14.88 24.11 -3.70
C SER A 22 -13.65 23.26 -4.04
N MET A 23 -12.72 23.81 -4.83
CA MET A 23 -11.48 23.13 -5.19
C MET A 23 -10.56 22.90 -3.99
N VAL A 24 -10.53 23.81 -3.01
CA VAL A 24 -9.77 23.63 -1.76
C VAL A 24 -10.37 22.53 -0.90
N LEU A 25 -11.69 22.54 -0.70
CA LEU A 25 -12.39 21.53 0.10
C LEU A 25 -12.18 20.13 -0.47
N TRP A 26 -12.30 19.95 -1.77
CA TRP A 26 -12.10 18.65 -2.41
C TRP A 26 -10.63 18.27 -2.57
N GLY A 27 -9.81 19.16 -3.13
CA GLY A 27 -8.42 18.88 -3.49
C GLY A 27 -7.44 18.87 -2.31
N VAL A 28 -7.78 19.53 -1.21
CA VAL A 28 -6.95 19.54 0.01
C VAL A 28 -7.61 18.73 1.12
N PHE A 29 -8.73 19.19 1.66
CA PHE A 29 -9.29 18.63 2.89
C PHE A 29 -9.86 17.23 2.70
N ALA A 30 -10.79 17.05 1.76
CA ALA A 30 -11.39 15.75 1.48
C ALA A 30 -10.32 14.74 1.04
N ARG A 31 -9.40 15.15 0.14
CA ARG A 31 -8.26 14.32 -0.27
C ARG A 31 -7.42 13.83 0.91
N VAL A 32 -7.11 14.70 1.88
CA VAL A 32 -6.35 14.31 3.08
C VAL A 32 -7.15 13.33 3.95
N VAL A 33 -8.43 13.61 4.17
CA VAL A 33 -9.31 12.72 4.94
C VAL A 33 -9.36 11.33 4.30
N PHE A 34 -9.65 11.24 3.01
CA PHE A 34 -9.68 9.95 2.29
C PHE A 34 -8.33 9.25 2.29
N GLY A 35 -7.24 9.98 2.08
CA GLY A 35 -5.89 9.43 2.12
C GLY A 35 -5.56 8.80 3.46
N TRP A 36 -5.80 9.51 4.56
CA TRP A 36 -5.54 8.99 5.90
C TRP A 36 -6.42 7.78 6.24
N HIS A 37 -7.72 7.84 5.97
CA HIS A 37 -8.60 6.71 6.23
C HIS A 37 -8.23 5.49 5.39
N SER A 38 -7.81 5.67 4.14
CA SER A 38 -7.32 4.58 3.29
C SER A 38 -6.10 3.91 3.91
N THR A 39 -5.13 4.68 4.42
CA THR A 39 -3.95 4.13 5.10
C THR A 39 -4.32 3.44 6.42
N TRP A 40 -5.18 4.04 7.24
CA TRP A 40 -5.60 3.45 8.52
C TRP A 40 -6.46 2.19 8.35
N LEU A 41 -7.16 2.05 7.23
CA LEU A 41 -7.88 0.82 6.89
C LEU A 41 -6.94 -0.38 6.73
N VAL A 42 -5.68 -0.17 6.35
CA VAL A 42 -4.68 -1.24 6.35
C VAL A 42 -4.54 -1.80 7.76
N ASN A 43 -4.29 -0.95 8.77
CA ASN A 43 -4.10 -1.41 10.14
C ASN A 43 -5.38 -1.95 10.80
N SER A 44 -6.56 -1.45 10.41
CA SER A 44 -7.83 -1.87 11.01
C SER A 44 -8.49 -3.01 10.26
N ALA A 45 -8.98 -2.78 9.04
CA ALA A 45 -9.77 -3.76 8.30
C ALA A 45 -8.97 -5.03 7.99
N THR A 46 -7.66 -4.93 7.68
CA THR A 46 -6.88 -6.14 7.37
C THR A 46 -6.45 -6.93 8.60
N HIS A 47 -6.63 -6.43 9.81
CA HIS A 47 -6.45 -7.22 11.05
C HIS A 47 -7.75 -7.78 11.61
N PHE A 48 -8.88 -7.49 10.95
CA PHE A 48 -10.21 -7.91 11.40
C PHE A 48 -10.97 -8.73 10.35
N TRP A 49 -10.75 -8.45 9.06
CA TRP A 49 -11.54 -9.01 7.97
C TRP A 49 -10.71 -9.30 6.71
N GLY A 50 -10.63 -10.58 6.36
CA GLY A 50 -9.99 -11.03 5.14
C GLY A 50 -9.68 -12.52 5.15
N THR A 51 -8.80 -12.93 4.25
CA THR A 51 -8.32 -14.31 4.14
C THR A 51 -6.92 -14.44 4.73
N ARG A 52 -6.64 -15.53 5.42
CA ARG A 52 -5.31 -15.77 6.01
C ARG A 52 -4.68 -16.97 5.33
N ARG A 53 -3.51 -16.75 4.74
CA ARG A 53 -2.80 -17.77 3.94
C ARG A 53 -1.53 -18.25 4.62
N PHE A 54 -0.91 -17.39 5.41
CA PHE A 54 0.34 -17.67 6.11
C PHE A 54 0.13 -17.53 7.61
N GLU A 55 0.73 -18.45 8.36
CA GLU A 55 0.86 -18.30 9.80
C GLU A 55 1.81 -17.15 10.13
N THR A 56 1.33 -16.23 10.95
CA THR A 56 2.03 -15.03 11.43
C THR A 56 1.68 -14.85 12.91
N ASN A 57 2.48 -14.07 13.64
CA ASN A 57 2.29 -13.86 15.09
C ASN A 57 1.28 -12.74 15.43
N ASP A 58 0.47 -12.31 14.46
CA ASP A 58 -0.54 -11.26 14.60
C ASP A 58 -1.87 -11.66 13.94
N ASP A 59 -2.86 -10.78 13.87
CA ASP A 59 -4.16 -11.05 13.27
C ASP A 59 -4.27 -10.60 11.80
N SER A 60 -3.13 -10.40 11.11
CA SER A 60 -3.12 -9.93 9.72
C SER A 60 -3.86 -10.87 8.76
N THR A 61 -4.59 -10.28 7.81
CA THR A 61 -5.35 -10.94 6.75
C THR A 61 -5.11 -10.25 5.40
N ASN A 62 -5.45 -10.93 4.31
CA ASN A 62 -5.47 -10.39 2.97
C ASN A 62 -6.89 -9.94 2.62
N ASN A 63 -7.05 -8.68 2.21
CA ASN A 63 -8.33 -8.08 1.85
C ASN A 63 -8.26 -7.38 0.48
N TRP A 64 -9.08 -7.84 -0.46
CA TRP A 64 -9.09 -7.33 -1.84
C TRP A 64 -9.52 -5.88 -1.96
N TYR A 65 -10.53 -5.47 -1.19
CA TYR A 65 -11.06 -4.10 -1.25
C TYR A 65 -10.03 -3.12 -0.69
N VAL A 66 -9.39 -3.47 0.42
CA VAL A 66 -8.29 -2.68 0.98
C VAL A 66 -7.13 -2.63 -0.01
N ALA A 67 -6.76 -3.76 -0.63
CA ALA A 67 -5.66 -3.80 -1.59
C ALA A 67 -5.91 -2.89 -2.79
N LEU A 68 -7.14 -2.86 -3.32
CA LEU A 68 -7.50 -1.97 -4.42
C LEU A 68 -7.42 -0.49 -4.00
N LEU A 69 -7.95 -0.15 -2.83
CA LEU A 69 -7.96 1.23 -2.31
C LEU A 69 -6.55 1.75 -1.98
N THR A 70 -5.68 0.86 -1.53
CA THR A 70 -4.34 1.20 -1.00
C THR A 70 -3.22 0.79 -1.93
N PHE A 71 -3.54 0.49 -3.19
CA PHE A 71 -2.57 0.17 -4.23
C PHE A 71 -1.72 -1.08 -3.98
N GLY A 72 -2.19 -1.99 -3.13
CA GLY A 72 -1.56 -3.30 -2.86
C GLY A 72 -1.34 -3.61 -1.37
N GLU A 73 -1.44 -2.62 -0.48
CA GLU A 73 -1.15 -2.81 0.97
C GLU A 73 -2.17 -3.72 1.69
N GLY A 74 -3.33 -3.97 1.07
CA GLY A 74 -4.32 -4.91 1.58
C GLY A 74 -3.94 -6.39 1.50
N TRP A 75 -2.83 -6.74 0.82
CA TRP A 75 -2.21 -8.08 0.92
C TRP A 75 -1.42 -8.21 2.23
N HIS A 76 -2.05 -7.86 3.34
CA HIS A 76 -1.35 -7.57 4.59
C HIS A 76 -0.82 -8.84 5.26
N ASN A 77 -1.55 -9.95 5.24
CA ASN A 77 -1.02 -11.24 5.72
C ASN A 77 0.20 -11.71 4.91
N ASN A 78 0.22 -11.47 3.60
CA ASN A 78 1.42 -11.75 2.80
C ASN A 78 2.60 -10.86 3.21
N HIS A 79 2.35 -9.57 3.46
CA HIS A 79 3.36 -8.62 3.92
C HIS A 79 3.93 -9.04 5.28
N HIS A 80 3.09 -9.40 6.25
CA HIS A 80 3.55 -9.85 7.57
C HIS A 80 4.30 -11.17 7.55
N ALA A 81 3.94 -12.08 6.64
CA ALA A 81 4.70 -13.32 6.44
C ALA A 81 6.07 -13.06 5.82
N PHE A 82 6.19 -12.09 4.89
CA PHE A 82 7.41 -11.79 4.15
C PHE A 82 7.71 -10.29 4.11
N PRO A 83 8.05 -9.67 5.25
CA PRO A 83 8.13 -8.20 5.37
C PRO A 83 9.26 -7.58 4.55
N THR A 84 10.25 -8.37 4.14
CA THR A 84 11.35 -7.90 3.27
C THR A 84 11.02 -7.98 1.78
N SER A 85 9.90 -8.59 1.38
CA SER A 85 9.49 -8.68 -0.01
C SER A 85 8.89 -7.35 -0.47
N ALA A 86 9.42 -6.80 -1.57
CA ALA A 86 8.88 -5.60 -2.22
C ALA A 86 7.51 -5.84 -2.89
N ARG A 87 7.12 -7.10 -3.05
CA ARG A 87 5.84 -7.51 -3.64
C ARG A 87 4.96 -8.08 -2.52
N HIS A 88 3.79 -7.47 -2.32
CA HIS A 88 2.79 -7.92 -1.36
C HIS A 88 1.81 -8.91 -2.00
N GLY A 89 1.42 -8.70 -3.26
CA GLY A 89 0.52 -9.62 -3.98
C GLY A 89 1.23 -10.86 -4.51
N LEU A 90 1.20 -11.98 -3.79
CA LEU A 90 1.96 -13.21 -4.10
C LEU A 90 1.26 -14.20 -5.04
N LYS A 91 0.01 -13.94 -5.42
CA LYS A 91 -0.70 -14.71 -6.46
C LYS A 91 -0.91 -13.89 -7.72
N TRP A 92 -1.11 -14.56 -8.85
CA TRP A 92 -1.32 -13.91 -10.15
C TRP A 92 -2.55 -12.99 -10.15
N TYR A 93 -3.58 -13.34 -9.38
CA TYR A 93 -4.79 -12.54 -9.27
C TYR A 93 -4.61 -11.37 -8.28
N GLN A 94 -3.72 -11.47 -7.29
CA GLN A 94 -3.50 -10.41 -6.28
C GLN A 94 -2.83 -9.19 -6.91
N PHE A 95 -3.65 -8.24 -7.37
CA PHE A 95 -3.20 -7.01 -8.00
C PHE A 95 -2.47 -6.11 -6.99
N ASP A 96 -1.26 -5.68 -7.35
CA ASP A 96 -0.36 -4.91 -6.50
C ASP A 96 0.26 -3.79 -7.35
N MET A 97 -0.32 -2.60 -7.26
CA MET A 97 0.10 -1.45 -8.06
C MET A 97 1.46 -0.90 -7.58
N ASN A 98 1.72 -0.94 -6.27
CA ASN A 98 3.02 -0.55 -5.71
C ASN A 98 4.13 -1.43 -6.30
N TRP A 99 3.93 -2.74 -6.39
CA TRP A 99 4.86 -3.65 -7.06
C TRP A 99 5.07 -3.29 -8.54
N LEU A 100 4.01 -2.98 -9.28
CA LEU A 100 4.12 -2.56 -10.68
C LEU A 100 4.95 -1.27 -10.81
N MET A 101 4.75 -0.28 -9.93
CA MET A 101 5.56 0.94 -9.92
C MET A 101 7.03 0.66 -9.61
N ILE A 102 7.32 -0.19 -8.62
CA ILE A 102 8.68 -0.63 -8.30
C ILE A 102 9.34 -1.27 -9.53
N ARG A 103 8.60 -2.09 -10.28
CA ARG A 103 9.10 -2.72 -11.51
C ARG A 103 9.38 -1.72 -12.63
N VAL A 104 8.60 -0.65 -12.73
CA VAL A 104 8.90 0.45 -13.66
C VAL A 104 10.20 1.14 -13.23
N PHE A 105 10.35 1.47 -11.95
CA PHE A 105 11.57 2.10 -11.44
C PHE A 105 12.81 1.19 -11.53
N GLU A 106 12.65 -0.12 -11.39
CA GLU A 106 13.70 -1.10 -11.65
C GLU A 106 14.19 -1.04 -13.09
N LYS A 107 13.24 -1.06 -14.05
CA LYS A 107 13.56 -0.98 -15.49
C LYS A 107 14.23 0.33 -15.87
N LEU A 108 13.86 1.44 -15.21
CA LEU A 108 14.50 2.74 -15.40
C LEU A 108 15.86 2.87 -14.68
N GLY A 109 16.25 1.88 -13.87
CA GLY A 109 17.49 1.89 -13.10
C GLY A 109 17.45 2.78 -11.84
N TRP A 110 16.28 3.28 -11.45
CA TRP A 110 16.06 4.13 -10.27
C TRP A 110 15.93 3.32 -8.99
N ALA A 111 15.28 2.16 -9.06
CA ALA A 111 15.22 1.20 -7.96
C ALA A 111 16.25 0.09 -8.20
N LYS A 112 17.06 -0.21 -7.19
CA LYS A 112 18.09 -1.25 -7.21
C LYS A 112 17.95 -2.11 -5.96
N GLN A 113 18.52 -3.32 -5.99
CA GLN A 113 18.52 -4.25 -4.85
C GLN A 113 17.13 -4.64 -4.35
N ILE A 114 16.18 -4.80 -5.28
CA ILE A 114 14.80 -5.19 -4.97
C ILE A 114 14.81 -6.63 -4.47
N ARG A 115 14.21 -6.86 -3.30
CA ARG A 115 14.05 -8.18 -2.70
C ARG A 115 12.65 -8.68 -2.97
N ILE A 116 12.53 -9.92 -3.44
CA ILE A 116 11.24 -10.58 -3.64
C ILE A 116 11.27 -11.93 -2.92
N PHE A 117 10.15 -12.29 -2.31
CA PHE A 117 9.94 -13.66 -1.87
C PHE A 117 9.69 -14.56 -3.09
N ASP A 118 10.44 -15.65 -3.20
CA ASP A 118 10.28 -16.63 -4.28
C ASP A 118 9.09 -17.55 -3.97
N THR A 119 7.99 -17.35 -4.67
CA THR A 119 6.77 -18.16 -4.49
C THR A 119 6.86 -19.55 -5.12
N GLU A 120 7.87 -19.81 -5.96
CA GLU A 120 8.05 -21.06 -6.71
C GLU A 120 9.00 -22.04 -6.02
N LYS A 121 9.90 -21.54 -5.18
CA LYS A 121 10.70 -22.38 -4.28
C LYS A 121 10.00 -22.49 -2.94
N PRO A 122 9.39 -23.64 -2.59
CA PRO A 122 8.88 -23.83 -1.25
C PRO A 122 10.06 -23.85 -0.27
N SER A 123 10.35 -22.69 0.32
CA SER A 123 11.27 -22.60 1.45
C SER A 123 10.69 -23.43 2.60
N ALA A 124 11.53 -23.82 3.56
CA ALA A 124 11.07 -24.48 4.77
C ALA A 124 10.01 -23.64 5.54
N GLU A 125 9.94 -22.33 5.30
CA GLU A 125 8.92 -21.43 5.85
C GLU A 125 7.53 -21.71 5.27
N LEU A 126 7.45 -22.11 4.00
CA LEU A 126 6.20 -22.51 3.34
C LEU A 126 5.60 -23.79 3.95
N LYS A 127 6.44 -24.66 4.54
CA LYS A 127 6.01 -25.90 5.22
C LYS A 127 5.49 -25.67 6.64
N ARG A 128 5.78 -24.52 7.25
CA ARG A 128 5.25 -24.13 8.56
C ARG A 128 3.93 -23.36 8.46
N ALA A 129 3.50 -23.03 7.25
CA ALA A 129 2.35 -22.16 6.98
C ALA A 129 1.13 -22.92 6.41
N VAL A 130 1.08 -24.25 6.55
CA VAL A 130 -0.03 -25.13 6.14
C VAL A 130 -0.47 -25.98 7.33
#